data_AF-A0A948UF18-F1
#
_entry.id   AF-A0A948UF18-F1
#
_cell.length_a   1.000
_cell.length_b   1.000
_cell.length_c   1.000
_cell.angle_alpha   90.00
_cell.angle_beta   90.00
_cell.angle_gamma   90.00
#
_symmetry.space_group_name_H-M   'P 1'
#
loop_
_entity.id
_entity.type
_entity.pdbx_description
1 polymer ?
#
loop_
_entity_poly.entity_id
_entity_poly.type
_entity_poly.pdbx_seq_one_letter_code
_entity_poly.pdbx_strand_id
1 'polypeptide(L)'
;MDTTYNLNGGFKPTMKRFADLDGPDFFPTPAWATHALIDNEEFRGDIWECACGDGSMSEVLETTGNKVISSDLIDRGYGEGDHDFLESWRKAPNIVTNPPYNAAEGFVRAGVERAEKKFALLLRLAFLEGANR
;
A
#
# COMPACT_ATOMS: atom_id res chain seq x y z
N MET A 1 -16.60 -5.01 -10.59
CA MET A 1 -16.22 -3.74 -11.23
C MET A 1 -16.90 -2.63 -10.46
N ASP A 2 -16.13 -1.85 -9.70
CA ASP A 2 -16.64 -0.70 -8.96
C ASP A 2 -17.13 0.37 -9.95
N THR A 3 -18.43 0.65 -9.94
CA THR A 3 -19.07 1.62 -10.83
C THR A 3 -18.64 3.07 -10.58
N THR A 4 -17.85 3.32 -9.53
CA THR A 4 -17.29 4.64 -9.22
C THR A 4 -15.95 4.93 -9.91
N TYR A 5 -15.36 3.93 -10.58
CA TYR A 5 -14.04 4.07 -11.19
C TYR A 5 -14.09 4.44 -12.68
N ASN A 6 -13.96 5.73 -12.98
CA ASN A 6 -13.86 6.25 -14.35
C ASN A 6 -12.44 6.74 -14.65
N LEU A 7 -11.67 5.97 -15.43
CA LEU A 7 -10.32 6.30 -15.88
C LEU A 7 -10.25 7.56 -16.77
N ASN A 8 -11.37 7.97 -17.39
CA ASN A 8 -11.45 9.08 -18.34
C ASN A 8 -11.64 10.48 -17.69
N GLY A 9 -11.13 10.69 -16.48
CA GLY A 9 -10.97 12.04 -15.90
C GLY A 9 -12.25 12.69 -15.35
N GLY A 10 -13.36 11.95 -15.24
CA GLY A 10 -14.60 12.43 -14.63
C GLY A 10 -14.67 12.06 -13.14
N PHE A 11 -14.45 13.05 -12.28
CA PHE A 11 -14.68 13.00 -10.82
C PHE A 11 -13.75 12.08 -10.01
N LYS A 12 -12.65 12.65 -9.48
CA LYS A 12 -11.90 12.07 -8.36
C LYS A 12 -12.47 12.70 -7.08
N PRO A 13 -13.26 11.99 -6.26
CA PRO A 13 -13.74 12.56 -5.00
C PRO A 13 -12.52 12.89 -4.14
N THR A 14 -12.26 14.17 -3.92
CA THR A 14 -11.37 14.67 -2.86
C THR A 14 -12.09 14.44 -1.54
N MET A 15 -12.14 13.18 -1.11
CA MET A 15 -12.58 12.86 0.24
C MET A 15 -11.53 13.48 1.17
N LYS A 16 -11.93 14.49 1.95
CA LYS A 16 -11.11 15.00 3.06
C LYS A 16 -10.79 13.80 3.95
N ARG A 17 -9.56 13.32 3.87
CA ARG A 17 -9.06 12.20 4.68
C ARG A 17 -9.04 12.67 6.12
N PHE A 18 -9.87 12.07 6.98
CA PHE A 18 -9.70 12.23 8.41
C PHE A 18 -8.52 11.34 8.79
N ALA A 19 -7.34 11.97 8.95
CA ALA A 19 -6.23 11.33 9.61
C ALA A 19 -6.61 11.15 11.08
N ASP A 20 -6.35 9.99 11.65
CA ASP A 20 -6.29 9.87 13.11
C ASP A 20 -5.06 10.63 13.57
N LEU A 21 -5.24 11.90 13.96
CA LEU A 21 -4.15 12.83 14.29
C LEU A 21 -3.48 12.50 15.63
N ASP A 22 -4.07 11.60 16.43
CA ASP A 22 -3.58 11.18 17.75
C ASP A 22 -2.84 9.82 17.70
N GLY A 23 -2.75 9.18 16.53
CA GLY A 23 -2.04 7.91 16.28
C GLY A 23 -1.16 7.97 15.02
N PRO A 24 -0.42 6.90 14.66
CA PRO A 24 0.36 6.91 13.43
C PRO A 24 -0.56 7.01 12.22
N ASP A 25 -0.50 8.15 11.53
CA ASP A 25 -0.94 8.47 10.17
C ASP A 25 -1.65 7.31 9.41
N PHE A 26 -2.85 6.93 9.84
CA PHE A 26 -3.65 5.92 9.14
C PHE A 26 -4.43 6.59 8.01
N PHE A 27 -4.11 6.21 6.77
CA PHE A 27 -4.77 6.71 5.57
C PHE A 27 -5.25 5.54 4.72
N PRO A 28 -6.54 5.14 4.82
CA PRO A 28 -7.06 4.04 4.03
C PRO A 28 -6.84 4.32 2.54
N THR A 29 -6.31 3.32 1.83
CA THR A 29 -6.06 3.42 0.40
C THR A 29 -7.39 3.44 -0.32
N PRO A 30 -7.71 4.49 -1.10
CA PRO A 30 -8.94 4.46 -1.87
C PRO A 30 -8.84 3.35 -2.92
N ALA A 31 -9.82 2.44 -2.94
CA ALA A 31 -9.81 1.23 -3.78
C ALA A 31 -9.44 1.50 -5.25
N TRP A 32 -9.90 2.64 -5.76
CA TRP A 32 -9.60 3.14 -7.11
C TRP A 32 -8.11 3.19 -7.43
N ALA A 33 -7.27 3.57 -6.47
CA ALA A 33 -5.83 3.69 -6.67
C ALA A 33 -5.18 2.31 -6.84
N THR A 34 -5.62 1.32 -6.07
CA THR A 34 -5.18 -0.08 -6.22
C THR A 34 -5.67 -0.68 -7.52
N HIS A 35 -6.92 -0.41 -7.92
CA HIS A 35 -7.44 -0.79 -9.24
C HIS A 35 -6.59 -0.20 -10.38
N ALA A 36 -6.24 1.09 -10.30
CA ALA A 36 -5.34 1.74 -11.26
C ALA A 36 -4.04 0.94 -11.44
N LEU A 37 -3.45 0.49 -10.33
CA LEU A 37 -2.19 -0.23 -10.35
C LEU A 37 -2.34 -1.60 -11.01
N ILE A 38 -3.29 -2.41 -10.55
CA ILE A 38 -3.46 -3.79 -11.06
C ILE A 38 -4.01 -3.86 -12.49
N ASP A 39 -4.72 -2.82 -12.95
CA ASP A 39 -5.18 -2.70 -14.34
C ASP A 39 -4.02 -2.41 -15.31
N ASN A 40 -2.92 -1.81 -14.82
CA ASN A 40 -1.78 -1.38 -15.65
C ASN A 40 -0.52 -2.23 -15.45
N GLU A 41 -0.45 -3.03 -14.38
CA GLU A 41 0.72 -3.82 -14.04
C GLU A 41 0.36 -5.24 -13.59
N GLU A 42 0.96 -6.24 -14.23
CA GLU A 42 0.74 -7.65 -13.90
C GLU A 42 1.71 -8.08 -12.79
N PHE A 43 1.17 -8.54 -11.66
CA PHE A 43 1.97 -9.14 -10.59
C PHE A 43 1.92 -10.67 -10.70
N ARG A 44 3.10 -11.31 -10.71
CA ARG A 44 3.23 -12.78 -10.76
C ARG A 44 3.81 -13.32 -9.46
N GLY A 45 3.01 -14.10 -8.74
CA GLY A 45 3.37 -14.67 -7.44
C GLY A 45 2.87 -13.80 -6.29
N ASP A 46 3.07 -14.30 -5.07
CA ASP A 46 2.52 -13.71 -3.84
C ASP A 46 2.81 -12.21 -3.73
N ILE A 47 1.82 -11.47 -3.24
CA ILE A 47 1.88 -10.03 -2.98
C ILE A 47 1.86 -9.82 -1.47
N TRP A 48 2.84 -9.08 -0.95
CA TRP A 48 2.85 -8.68 0.44
C TRP A 48 2.46 -7.20 0.59
N GLU A 49 1.38 -6.98 1.33
CA GLU A 49 0.83 -5.68 1.70
C GLU A 49 1.23 -5.41 3.16
N CYS A 50 2.36 -4.72 3.35
CA CYS A 50 3.09 -4.68 4.63
C CYS A 50 2.74 -3.50 5.56
N ALA A 51 1.72 -2.72 5.22
CA ALA A 51 1.12 -1.69 6.06
C ALA A 51 -0.41 -1.69 5.83
N CYS A 52 -1.01 -2.85 6.09
CA CYS A 52 -2.36 -3.15 5.59
C CYS A 52 -3.50 -2.41 6.26
N GLY A 53 -3.29 -1.89 7.47
CA GLY A 53 -4.33 -1.23 8.24
C GLY A 53 -5.60 -2.08 8.33
N ASP A 54 -6.69 -1.60 7.72
CA ASP A 54 -8.00 -2.28 7.70
C ASP A 54 -8.19 -3.26 6.53
N GLY A 55 -7.19 -3.43 5.66
CA GLY A 55 -7.23 -4.35 4.52
C GLY A 55 -7.75 -3.75 3.22
N SER A 56 -8.10 -2.45 3.17
CA SER A 56 -8.66 -1.82 1.97
C SER A 56 -7.85 -2.05 0.68
N MET A 57 -6.51 -2.03 0.75
CA MET A 57 -5.66 -2.36 -0.39
C MET A 57 -5.59 -3.86 -0.65
N SER A 58 -5.43 -4.66 0.40
CA SER A 58 -5.34 -6.12 0.33
C SER A 58 -6.55 -6.74 -0.37
N GLU A 59 -7.78 -6.33 -0.02
CA GLU A 59 -9.01 -6.85 -0.64
C GLU A 59 -9.04 -6.64 -2.16
N VAL A 60 -8.54 -5.49 -2.64
CA VAL A 60 -8.45 -5.22 -4.08
C VAL A 60 -7.35 -6.05 -4.74
N LEU A 61 -6.20 -6.23 -4.07
CA LEU A 61 -5.09 -7.06 -4.57
C LEU A 61 -5.49 -8.53 -4.71
N GLU A 62 -6.34 -9.05 -3.83
CA GLU A 62 -6.85 -10.44 -3.90
C GLU A 62 -7.63 -10.72 -5.19
N THR A 63 -8.23 -9.68 -5.79
CA THR A 63 -8.94 -9.82 -7.09
C THR A 63 -8.04 -10.16 -8.26
N THR A 64 -6.72 -10.02 -8.11
CA THR A 64 -5.73 -10.42 -9.12
C THR A 64 -5.54 -11.93 -9.22
N GLY A 65 -6.07 -12.70 -8.26
CA GLY A 65 -5.86 -14.15 -8.15
C GLY A 65 -4.50 -14.54 -7.57
N ASN A 66 -3.64 -13.56 -7.24
CA ASN A 66 -2.43 -13.81 -6.47
C ASN A 66 -2.78 -13.99 -4.99
N LYS A 67 -1.99 -14.80 -4.28
CA LYS A 67 -2.08 -14.87 -2.83
C LYS A 67 -1.59 -13.54 -2.23
N VAL A 68 -2.42 -12.94 -1.38
CA VAL A 68 -2.06 -11.73 -0.64
C VAL A 68 -1.68 -12.12 0.79
N ILE A 69 -0.55 -11.60 1.25
CA ILE A 69 -0.12 -11.66 2.64
C ILE A 69 -0.23 -10.23 3.17
N SER A 70 -0.89 -10.04 4.30
CA SER A 70 -1.16 -8.71 4.83
C SER A 70 -0.59 -8.61 6.24
N SER A 71 0.11 -7.53 6.54
CA SER A 71 0.67 -7.26 7.86
C SER A 71 0.66 -5.78 8.16
N ASP A 72 0.59 -5.40 9.43
CA ASP A 72 0.69 -4.02 9.89
C ASP A 72 1.42 -3.96 11.22
N LEU A 73 2.04 -2.81 11.50
CA LEU A 73 2.66 -2.54 12.79
C LEU A 73 1.61 -2.50 13.92
N ILE A 74 0.38 -2.10 13.62
CA ILE A 74 -0.72 -2.05 14.58
C ILE A 74 -1.83 -3.00 14.15
N ASP A 75 -2.20 -3.91 15.05
CA ASP A 75 -3.35 -4.77 14.87
C ASP A 75 -4.66 -3.94 14.80
N ARG A 76 -5.27 -3.91 13.61
CA ARG A 76 -6.58 -3.28 13.35
C ARG A 76 -7.64 -4.32 12.96
N GLY A 77 -7.40 -5.60 13.24
CA GLY A 77 -8.31 -6.69 12.92
C GLY A 77 -8.21 -7.20 11.48
N TYR A 78 -7.15 -6.84 10.75
CA TYR A 78 -6.87 -7.34 9.40
C TYR A 78 -5.38 -7.73 9.26
N GLY A 79 -5.11 -8.90 8.69
CA GLY A 79 -3.75 -9.40 8.49
C GLY A 79 -3.02 -9.78 9.79
N GLU A 80 -1.69 -9.86 9.70
CA GLU A 80 -0.80 -10.05 10.84
C GLU A 80 -0.51 -8.70 11.52
N GLY A 81 -1.02 -8.49 12.73
CA GLY A 81 -0.69 -7.33 13.57
C GLY A 81 0.67 -7.43 14.25
N ASP A 82 1.11 -6.33 14.87
CA ASP A 82 2.40 -6.20 15.58
C ASP A 82 3.63 -6.59 14.73
N HIS A 83 3.53 -6.38 13.42
CA HIS A 83 4.57 -6.75 12.46
C HIS A 83 5.24 -5.51 11.88
N ASP A 84 6.43 -5.19 12.38
CA ASP A 84 7.22 -4.08 11.85
C ASP A 84 7.88 -4.44 10.51
N PHE A 85 7.40 -3.82 9.42
CA PHE A 85 7.99 -4.00 8.10
C PHE A 85 9.46 -3.58 8.03
N LEU A 86 9.88 -2.55 8.75
CA LEU A 86 11.24 -2.03 8.73
C LEU A 86 12.23 -2.99 9.39
N GLU A 87 11.79 -3.76 10.38
CA GLU A 87 12.60 -4.76 11.10
C GLU A 87 12.44 -6.20 10.58
N SER A 88 11.41 -6.47 9.76
CA SER A 88 11.12 -7.79 9.23
C SER A 88 12.25 -8.38 8.36
N TRP A 89 12.46 -9.70 8.42
CA TRP A 89 13.36 -10.42 7.49
C TRP A 89 12.60 -11.11 6.35
N ARG A 90 11.27 -11.02 6.34
CA ARG A 90 10.42 -11.62 5.32
C ARG A 90 10.72 -11.02 3.95
N LYS A 91 10.81 -11.89 2.93
CA LYS A 91 10.87 -11.53 1.52
C LYS A 91 9.60 -11.97 0.82
N ALA A 92 9.24 -11.29 -0.26
CA ALA A 92 8.08 -11.64 -1.07
C ALA A 92 8.39 -11.43 -2.56
N PRO A 93 7.77 -12.21 -3.47
CA PRO A 93 7.86 -11.95 -4.90
C PRO A 93 7.48 -10.52 -5.25
N ASN A 94 6.38 -10.03 -4.70
CA ASN A 94 5.92 -8.67 -4.92
C ASN A 94 5.60 -8.00 -3.58
N ILE A 95 5.91 -6.71 -3.46
CA ILE A 95 5.48 -5.87 -2.34
C ILE A 95 4.70 -4.69 -2.91
N VAL A 96 3.46 -4.51 -2.44
CA VAL A 96 2.58 -3.42 -2.85
C VAL A 96 1.96 -2.85 -1.58
N THR A 97 2.16 -1.56 -1.28
CA THR A 97 1.56 -0.97 -0.07
C THR A 97 1.38 0.55 -0.18
N ASN A 98 0.61 1.14 0.74
CA ASN A 98 0.49 2.58 0.96
C ASN A 98 1.09 2.89 2.34
N PRO A 99 2.39 3.19 2.42
CA PRO A 99 3.08 3.28 3.70
C PRO A 99 2.74 4.57 4.45
N PRO A 100 2.95 4.62 5.77
CA PRO A 100 2.81 5.86 6.54
C PRO A 100 3.80 6.92 6.05
N TYR A 101 3.34 8.17 5.95
CA TYR A 101 4.09 9.24 5.24
C TYR A 101 5.44 9.57 5.87
N ASN A 102 5.54 9.50 7.19
CA ASN A 102 6.76 9.77 7.94
C ASN A 102 7.81 8.64 7.83
N ALA A 103 7.42 7.44 7.39
CA ALA A 103 8.33 6.29 7.25
C ALA A 103 8.59 5.89 5.79
N ALA A 104 8.10 6.66 4.82
CA ALA A 104 8.17 6.32 3.39
C ALA A 104 9.59 6.00 2.90
N GLU A 105 10.61 6.74 3.35
CA GLU A 105 12.01 6.46 2.96
C GLU A 105 12.50 5.11 3.51
N GLY A 106 12.17 4.80 4.75
CA GLY A 106 12.46 3.50 5.37
C GLY A 106 11.78 2.37 4.60
N PHE A 107 10.51 2.56 4.23
CA PHE A 107 9.75 1.60 3.42
C PHE A 107 10.35 1.41 2.03
N VAL A 108 10.87 2.47 1.39
CA VAL A 108 11.56 2.35 0.09
C VAL A 108 12.80 1.47 0.23
N ARG A 109 13.67 1.75 1.20
CA ARG A 109 14.90 0.99 1.44
C ARG A 109 14.60 -0.47 1.72
N ALA A 110 13.70 -0.71 2.67
CA ALA A 110 13.17 -2.00 3.02
C ALA A 110 12.61 -2.78 1.82
N GLY A 111 11.75 -2.15 1.03
CA GLY A 111 11.07 -2.79 -0.09
C GLY A 111 12.02 -3.18 -1.22
N VAL A 112 13.03 -2.35 -1.51
CA VAL A 112 14.08 -2.67 -2.49
C VAL A 112 14.88 -3.91 -2.06
N GLU A 113 15.13 -4.10 -0.76
CA GLU A 113 15.86 -5.26 -0.24
C GLU A 113 15.00 -6.53 -0.13
N ARG A 114 13.71 -6.38 0.13
CA ARG A 114 12.78 -7.47 0.48
C ARG A 114 11.91 -7.96 -0.68
N ALA A 115 11.69 -7.14 -1.71
CA ALA A 115 10.97 -7.56 -2.91
C ALA A 115 11.89 -8.32 -3.87
N GLU A 116 11.46 -9.49 -4.33
CA GLU A 116 12.26 -10.33 -5.23
C GLU A 116 11.98 -10.04 -6.71
N LYS A 117 10.80 -9.50 -7.02
CA LYS A 117 10.40 -9.10 -8.38
C LYS A 117 9.99 -7.64 -8.40
N LYS A 118 8.75 -7.32 -8.00
CA LYS A 118 8.19 -5.97 -8.14
C LYS A 118 7.93 -5.33 -6.79
N PHE A 119 8.18 -4.04 -6.73
CA PHE A 119 7.90 -3.21 -5.57
C PHE A 119 7.14 -1.96 -6.02
N ALA A 120 5.99 -1.70 -5.41
CA ALA A 120 5.16 -0.55 -5.71
C ALA A 120 4.68 0.11 -4.41
N LEU A 121 4.79 1.44 -4.34
CA LEU A 121 4.30 2.24 -3.23
C LEU A 121 3.32 3.30 -3.73
N LEU A 122 2.23 3.50 -3.00
CA LEU A 122 1.39 4.68 -3.17
C LEU A 122 1.92 5.81 -2.27
N LEU A 123 2.57 6.81 -2.87
CA LEU A 123 3.17 7.94 -2.14
C LEU A 123 2.56 9.28 -2.56
N ARG A 124 2.64 10.29 -1.67
CA ARG A 124 2.30 11.67 -2.02
C ARG A 124 3.37 12.25 -2.95
N LEU A 125 2.99 13.13 -3.89
CA LEU A 125 3.95 13.80 -4.77
C LEU A 125 5.05 14.56 -4.01
N ALA A 126 4.73 15.15 -2.85
CA ALA A 126 5.69 15.82 -1.98
C ALA A 126 6.84 14.91 -1.50
N PHE A 127 6.68 13.58 -1.55
CA PHE A 127 7.78 12.66 -1.30
C PHE A 127 8.95 12.87 -2.27
N LEU A 128 8.67 13.21 -3.53
CA LEU A 128 9.70 13.50 -4.54
C LEU A 128 10.47 14.79 -4.25
N GLU A 129 9.86 15.72 -3.52
CA GLU A 129 10.49 16.99 -3.11
C GLU A 129 11.43 16.81 -1.91
N GLY A 130 11.27 15.73 -1.15
CA GLY A 130 12.11 15.39 0.00
C GLY A 130 13.43 14.71 -0.35
N ALA A 131 13.66 14.37 -1.62
CA ALA A 131 14.91 13.78 -2.07
C ALA A 131 16.06 14.81 -2.01
N ASN A 132 16.75 14.85 -0.86
CA ASN A 132 18.02 15.54 -0.62
C ASN A 132 18.11 17.00 -1.13
N ARG A 133 17.79 17.94 -0.24
CA ARG A 133 18.52 19.22 -0.17
C ARG A 133 19.51 19.15 0.98
#